data_AF-A0A0F7PHG0-F1
#
_entry.id   AF-A0A0F7PHG0-F1
#
_cell.length_a   1.000
_cell.length_b   1.000
_cell.length_c   1.000
_cell.angle_alpha   90.00
_cell.angle_beta   90.00
_cell.angle_gamma   90.00
#
_symmetry.space_group_name_H-M   'P 1'
#
loop_
_entity.id
_entity.type
_entity.pdbx_description
1 polymer ?
#
loop_
_entity_poly.entity_id
_entity_poly.type
_entity_poly.pdbx_seq_one_letter_code
_entity_poly.pdbx_strand_id
1 'polypeptide(L)'
;MRTDRNRCAHPTFLKNSLPFTPSAESARLHIRNALALVLTQPPKQGKAALESLQALVLSPYFPTEIPDAVARLKGSELQSARAPLIMGFVDLICFGWPDSNSPLHTKAAALVALLAIVELHRKEALPRLILNVNKLLMHTEEWPVELGCSLAIRLAEVGEKVYEPGRPIVRKWLVAPSKGAKRARVVQKALFIGWLRDDAEAAILQLKAEDFGDVIDQIPPEMATAAAKLYSSAKTWDEANNYASRFAIKYASWFSERDLDLIFAEVAAGRNDLPGSHGYREFLAALAAQDESKCAGVAALLESHGLEGVNIKQEPIENARSALT
;
A
#
# COMPACT_ATOMS: atom_id res chain seq x y z
N MET A 1 27.90 16.56 43.03
CA MET A 1 26.43 16.38 42.82
C MET A 1 26.02 14.92 42.51
N ARG A 2 26.68 13.89 43.06
CA ARG A 2 26.39 12.47 42.74
C ARG A 2 25.79 11.66 43.91
N THR A 3 25.78 12.19 45.13
CA THR A 3 25.38 11.46 46.35
C THR A 3 23.90 11.59 46.73
N ASP A 4 23.13 12.47 46.08
CA ASP A 4 21.75 12.81 46.48
C ASP A 4 20.67 12.37 45.46
N ARG A 5 21.01 11.45 44.55
CA ARG A 5 20.07 10.97 43.52
C ARG A 5 19.16 9.82 43.98
N ASN A 6 19.44 9.23 45.14
CA ASN A 6 18.79 7.99 45.58
C ASN A 6 17.88 8.17 46.80
N ARG A 7 17.51 9.41 47.19
CA ARG A 7 16.58 9.68 48.30
C ARG A 7 15.20 10.15 47.87
N CYS A 8 14.78 9.84 46.64
CA CYS A 8 13.34 9.78 46.36
C CYS A 8 12.79 8.59 47.13
N ALA A 9 12.31 8.86 48.34
CA ALA A 9 11.82 7.90 49.31
C ALA A 9 10.70 7.06 48.69
N HIS A 10 11.00 5.80 48.38
CA HIS A 10 9.96 4.78 48.43
C HIS A 10 9.61 4.58 49.91
N PRO A 11 8.33 4.67 50.33
CA PRO A 11 7.93 4.64 51.74
C PRO A 11 8.41 3.39 52.52
N THR A 12 8.79 2.34 51.79
CA THR A 12 9.17 1.03 52.34
C THR A 12 10.64 0.93 52.80
N PHE A 13 11.53 1.85 52.43
CA PHE A 13 12.98 1.74 52.72
C PHE A 13 13.48 2.57 53.92
N LEU A 14 12.60 3.26 54.64
CA LEU A 14 12.98 3.99 55.85
C LEU A 14 12.96 3.04 57.05
N LYS A 15 14.12 2.42 57.34
CA LYS A 15 14.32 1.58 58.55
C LYS A 15 14.13 2.33 59.87
N ASN A 16 14.09 3.67 59.85
CA ASN A 16 13.75 4.50 61.01
C ASN A 16 12.65 5.46 60.57
N SER A 17 11.53 5.45 61.30
CA SER A 17 10.30 6.25 61.12
C SER A 17 10.49 7.76 61.29
N LEU A 18 11.62 8.30 60.88
CA LEU A 18 11.89 9.74 60.92
C LEU A 18 11.28 10.38 59.67
N PRO A 19 10.37 11.36 59.84
CA PRO A 19 9.86 12.16 58.73
C PRO A 19 11.02 12.77 57.96
N PHE A 20 10.94 12.75 56.63
CA PHE A 20 11.90 13.46 55.79
C PHE A 20 11.75 14.97 56.06
N THR A 21 12.75 15.56 56.74
CA THR A 21 12.82 17.00 57.04
C THR A 21 13.92 17.64 56.18
N PRO A 22 13.61 18.10 54.95
CA PRO A 22 14.58 18.80 54.12
C PRO A 22 14.97 20.12 54.77
N SER A 23 16.21 20.57 54.56
CA SER A 23 16.60 21.93 54.96
C SER A 23 15.84 22.96 54.13
N ALA A 24 15.64 24.16 54.68
CA ALA A 24 14.97 25.25 53.97
C ALA A 24 15.64 25.57 52.62
N GLU A 25 16.97 25.51 52.57
CA GLU A 25 17.74 25.73 51.33
C GLU A 25 17.55 24.60 50.30
N SER A 26 17.44 23.34 50.74
CA SER A 26 17.14 22.22 49.85
C SER A 26 15.73 22.35 49.25
N ALA A 27 14.74 22.68 50.07
CA ALA A 27 13.37 22.92 49.60
C ALA A 27 13.32 24.10 48.60
N ARG A 28 14.00 25.21 48.90
CA ARG A 28 14.08 26.38 48.03
C ARG A 28 14.75 26.07 46.70
N LEU A 29 15.83 25.27 46.72
CA LEU A 29 16.50 24.81 45.50
C LEU A 29 15.59 23.89 44.67
N HIS A 30 14.88 22.95 45.29
CA HIS A 30 13.95 22.07 44.58
C HIS A 30 12.79 22.83 43.94
N ILE A 31 12.20 23.79 44.65
CA ILE A 31 11.14 24.66 44.11
C ILE A 31 11.68 25.49 42.95
N ARG A 32 12.85 26.10 43.09
CA ARG A 32 13.48 26.88 42.01
C ARG A 32 13.77 26.02 40.78
N ASN A 33 14.27 24.80 40.99
CA ASN A 33 14.55 23.87 39.90
C ASN A 33 13.27 23.36 39.23
N ALA A 34 12.24 23.02 39.99
CA ALA A 34 10.94 22.63 39.46
C ALA A 34 10.34 23.77 38.63
N LEU A 35 10.43 25.01 39.13
CA LEU A 35 9.97 26.19 38.41
C LEU A 35 10.78 26.38 37.12
N ALA A 36 12.10 26.57 37.22
CA ALA A 36 12.96 26.95 36.11
C ALA A 36 13.13 25.87 35.01
N LEU A 37 13.11 24.59 35.41
CA LEU A 37 13.42 23.48 34.50
C LEU A 37 12.18 22.73 34.02
N VAL A 38 11.06 22.80 34.74
CA VAL A 38 9.85 22.02 34.43
C VAL A 38 8.65 22.92 34.17
N LEU A 39 8.29 23.78 35.12
CA LEU A 39 7.02 24.52 35.07
C LEU A 39 7.06 25.77 34.18
N THR A 40 8.23 26.38 33.99
CA THR A 40 8.39 27.56 33.10
C THR A 40 8.80 27.19 31.69
N GLN A 41 9.14 25.92 31.43
CA GLN A 41 9.42 25.47 30.08
C GLN A 41 8.09 25.26 29.36
N PRO A 42 7.81 25.95 28.23
CA PRO A 42 6.64 25.63 27.42
C PRO A 42 6.73 24.16 26.97
N PRO A 43 5.60 23.44 26.82
CA PRO A 43 5.59 22.05 26.37
C PRO A 43 6.13 21.95 24.94
N LYS A 44 7.46 21.89 24.79
CA LYS A 44 8.16 22.06 23.51
C LYS A 44 8.56 20.75 22.85
N GLN A 45 8.79 19.69 23.61
CA GLN A 45 9.41 18.47 23.06
C GLN A 45 8.54 17.81 21.97
N GLY A 46 7.21 17.76 22.14
CA GLY A 46 6.33 17.13 21.15
C GLY A 46 6.17 17.96 19.86
N LYS A 47 6.01 19.28 19.98
CA LYS A 47 5.77 20.15 18.82
C LYS A 47 7.02 20.30 17.95
N ALA A 48 8.18 20.55 18.58
CA ALA A 48 9.45 20.66 17.86
C ALA A 48 9.80 19.34 17.15
N ALA A 49 9.50 18.20 17.79
CA ALA A 49 9.68 16.88 17.19
C ALA A 49 8.80 16.68 15.94
N LEU A 50 7.52 17.06 16.01
CA LEU A 50 6.63 16.98 14.84
C LEU A 50 7.08 17.91 13.70
N GLU A 51 7.57 19.10 14.01
CA GLU A 51 8.12 20.03 13.02
C GLU A 51 9.40 19.46 12.37
N SER A 52 10.28 18.84 13.15
CA SER A 52 11.48 18.13 12.67
C SER A 52 11.11 16.98 11.72
N LEU A 53 10.12 16.16 12.10
CA LEU A 53 9.61 15.07 11.27
C LEU A 53 8.91 15.58 10.00
N GLN A 54 8.17 16.69 10.08
CA GLN A 54 7.58 17.32 8.90
C GLN A 54 8.67 17.77 7.91
N ALA A 55 9.71 18.44 8.39
CA ALA A 55 10.83 18.87 7.57
C ALA A 55 11.57 17.68 6.95
N LEU A 56 11.69 16.57 7.69
CA LEU A 56 12.27 15.32 7.19
C LEU A 56 11.46 14.75 6.01
N VAL A 57 10.13 14.69 6.14
CA VAL A 57 9.22 14.18 5.08
C VAL A 57 9.20 15.10 3.86
N LEU A 58 9.31 16.42 4.06
CA LEU A 58 9.36 17.41 2.99
C LEU A 58 10.73 17.49 2.31
N SER A 59 11.74 16.79 2.82
CA SER A 59 13.07 16.77 2.23
C SER A 59 13.03 16.19 0.80
N PRO A 60 13.77 16.78 -0.15
CA PRO A 60 13.91 16.22 -1.50
C PRO A 60 14.46 14.79 -1.54
N TYR A 61 15.16 14.38 -0.47
CA TYR A 61 15.77 13.06 -0.33
C TYR A 61 14.91 12.08 0.47
N PHE A 62 13.65 12.42 0.74
CA PHE A 62 12.75 11.47 1.39
C PHE A 62 12.42 10.32 0.42
N PRO A 63 12.53 9.04 0.85
CA PRO A 63 12.32 7.90 -0.04
C PRO A 63 10.90 7.82 -0.61
N THR A 64 10.77 7.28 -1.81
CA THR A 64 9.48 6.99 -2.46
C THR A 64 8.93 5.62 -2.11
N GLU A 65 9.82 4.68 -1.75
CA GLU A 65 9.47 3.31 -1.37
C GLU A 65 9.31 3.17 0.15
N ILE A 66 8.34 2.37 0.56
CA ILE A 66 7.98 2.19 1.97
C ILE A 66 9.13 1.60 2.79
N PRO A 67 9.85 0.55 2.35
CA PRO A 67 10.95 -0.04 3.14
C PRO A 67 12.07 0.96 3.46
N ASP A 68 12.43 1.79 2.48
CA ASP A 68 13.44 2.83 2.64
C ASP A 68 12.95 3.96 3.54
N ALA A 69 11.68 4.34 3.43
CA ALA A 69 11.07 5.31 4.33
C ALA A 69 11.02 4.80 5.77
N VAL A 70 10.76 3.51 6.00
CA VAL A 70 10.85 2.88 7.33
C VAL A 70 12.27 3.00 7.87
N ALA A 71 13.29 2.69 7.07
CA ALA A 71 14.70 2.84 7.48
C ALA A 71 15.03 4.32 7.80
N ARG A 72 14.54 5.25 6.99
CA ARG A 72 14.75 6.69 7.20
C ARG A 72 14.09 7.20 8.48
N LEU A 73 12.86 6.78 8.77
CA LEU A 73 12.13 7.15 9.99
C LEU A 73 12.69 6.43 11.24
N LYS A 74 13.24 5.22 11.09
CA LYS A 74 13.99 4.55 12.17
C LYS A 74 15.23 5.32 12.60
N GLY A 75 15.85 6.09 11.70
CA GLY A 75 16.99 6.95 12.02
C GLY A 75 16.62 8.31 12.64
N SER A 76 15.33 8.59 12.84
CA SER A 76 14.85 9.85 13.40
C SER A 76 14.39 9.70 14.86
N GLU A 77 13.78 10.75 15.40
CA GLU A 77 13.14 10.77 16.72
C GLU A 77 12.05 9.69 16.88
N LEU A 78 11.59 9.07 15.79
CA LEU A 78 10.61 8.01 15.80
C LEU A 78 11.14 6.66 16.26
N GLN A 79 12.45 6.37 16.28
CA GLN A 79 12.95 5.03 16.65
C GLN A 79 12.43 4.52 18.00
N SER A 80 12.42 5.39 19.00
CA SER A 80 11.98 5.10 20.38
C SER A 80 10.92 6.09 20.84
N ALA A 81 10.12 6.59 19.90
CA ALA A 81 9.06 7.54 20.20
C ALA A 81 8.01 6.96 21.14
N ARG A 82 7.46 7.82 22.01
CA ARG A 82 6.30 7.47 22.82
C ARG A 82 5.02 7.62 21.98
N ALA A 83 3.98 6.88 22.37
CA ALA A 83 2.66 6.90 21.74
C ALA A 83 2.14 8.31 21.34
N PRO A 84 2.26 9.38 22.16
CA PRO A 84 1.78 10.70 21.76
C PRO A 84 2.46 11.29 20.53
N LEU A 85 3.77 11.08 20.35
CA LEU A 85 4.50 11.57 19.18
C LEU A 85 4.10 10.78 17.92
N ILE A 86 3.96 9.46 18.05
CA ILE A 86 3.52 8.57 16.96
C ILE A 86 2.12 8.97 16.50
N MET A 87 1.18 9.11 17.43
CA MET A 87 -0.20 9.51 17.14
C MET A 87 -0.27 10.92 16.55
N GLY A 88 0.51 11.85 17.09
CA GLY A 88 0.59 13.22 16.57
C GLY A 88 1.16 13.28 15.15
N PHE A 89 2.11 12.41 14.81
CA PHE A 89 2.67 12.33 13.45
C PHE A 89 1.65 11.75 12.46
N VAL A 90 0.89 10.72 12.87
CA VAL A 90 -0.24 10.21 12.10
C VAL A 90 -1.29 11.31 11.86
N ASP A 91 -1.64 12.08 12.90
CA ASP A 91 -2.57 13.21 12.79
C ASP A 91 -2.07 14.29 11.83
N LEU A 92 -0.81 14.68 11.99
CA LEU A 92 -0.16 15.70 11.16
C LEU A 92 -0.29 15.38 9.68
N ILE A 93 -0.05 14.12 9.29
CA ILE A 93 -0.17 13.71 7.88
C ILE A 93 -1.63 13.57 7.47
N CYS A 94 -2.48 12.92 8.27
CA CYS A 94 -3.88 12.67 7.92
C CYS A 94 -4.65 13.97 7.65
N PHE A 95 -4.38 15.03 8.43
CA PHE A 95 -5.08 16.31 8.29
C PHE A 95 -4.27 17.34 7.48
N GLY A 96 -2.94 17.22 7.42
CA GLY A 96 -2.10 18.09 6.61
C GLY A 96 -2.04 17.70 5.13
N TRP A 97 -2.32 16.45 4.76
CA TRP A 97 -2.36 16.06 3.34
C TRP A 97 -3.56 16.62 2.56
N PRO A 98 -4.80 16.63 3.10
CA PRO A 98 -5.93 17.21 2.39
C PRO A 98 -6.05 18.74 2.51
N ASP A 99 -5.45 19.35 3.54
CA ASP A 99 -5.46 20.81 3.73
C ASP A 99 -4.58 21.53 2.70
N SER A 100 -5.16 22.43 1.91
CA SER A 100 -4.46 23.19 0.87
C SER A 100 -3.43 24.19 1.42
N ASN A 101 -3.54 24.59 2.69
CA ASN A 101 -2.60 25.51 3.34
C ASN A 101 -1.39 24.77 3.94
N SER A 102 -1.45 23.45 4.02
CA SER A 102 -0.38 22.65 4.60
C SER A 102 0.72 22.38 3.57
N PRO A 103 2.00 22.41 3.97
CA PRO A 103 3.10 22.06 3.07
C PRO A 103 3.08 20.58 2.65
N LEU A 104 2.33 19.74 3.37
CA LEU A 104 2.14 18.32 3.07
C LEU A 104 1.04 18.08 2.02
N HIS A 105 0.34 19.14 1.57
CA HIS A 105 -0.79 19.02 0.66
C HIS A 105 -0.42 18.22 -0.59
N THR A 106 -1.17 17.15 -0.85
CA THR A 106 -1.00 16.23 -2.01
C THR A 106 0.40 15.61 -2.19
N LYS A 107 1.30 15.73 -1.21
CA LYS A 107 2.67 15.19 -1.33
C LYS A 107 2.67 13.67 -1.24
N ALA A 108 3.22 13.01 -2.26
CA ALA A 108 3.38 11.55 -2.26
C ALA A 108 4.24 11.06 -1.08
N ALA A 109 5.33 11.79 -0.75
CA ALA A 109 6.21 11.50 0.38
C ALA A 109 5.46 11.41 1.72
N ALA A 110 4.42 12.23 1.91
CA ALA A 110 3.61 12.20 3.12
C ALA A 110 2.80 10.90 3.24
N LEU A 111 2.24 10.40 2.13
CA LEU A 111 1.56 9.09 2.12
C LEU A 111 2.53 7.94 2.40
N VAL A 112 3.72 7.98 1.80
CA VAL A 112 4.78 6.98 2.05
C VAL A 112 5.20 7.01 3.52
N ALA A 113 5.40 8.19 4.10
CA ALA A 113 5.73 8.36 5.51
C ALA A 113 4.62 7.82 6.44
N LEU A 114 3.34 8.02 6.08
CA LEU A 114 2.20 7.51 6.83
C LEU A 114 2.15 5.97 6.82
N LEU A 115 2.41 5.34 5.67
CA LEU A 115 2.48 3.87 5.60
C LEU A 115 3.70 3.35 6.36
N ALA A 116 4.85 4.01 6.24
CA ALA A 116 6.07 3.65 6.95
C ALA A 116 5.93 3.74 8.48
N ILE A 117 5.22 4.75 9.01
CA ILE A 117 4.98 4.83 10.46
C ILE A 117 4.05 3.73 10.97
N VAL A 118 3.09 3.29 10.15
CA VAL A 118 2.23 2.14 10.48
C VAL A 118 3.03 0.85 10.52
N GLU A 119 3.98 0.66 9.60
CA GLU A 119 4.89 -0.50 9.65
C GLU A 119 5.83 -0.44 10.86
N LEU A 120 6.37 0.73 11.17
CA LEU A 120 7.33 0.91 12.27
C LEU A 120 6.70 0.76 13.66
N HIS A 121 5.54 1.40 13.88
CA HIS A 121 4.87 1.49 15.19
C HIS A 121 3.43 1.01 15.11
N ARG A 122 3.24 -0.21 14.59
CA ARG A 122 1.92 -0.75 14.26
C ARG A 122 0.90 -0.67 15.40
N LYS A 123 1.31 -0.99 16.63
CA LYS A 123 0.45 -1.07 17.80
C LYS A 123 -0.19 0.29 18.14
N GLU A 124 0.54 1.39 17.99
CA GLU A 124 0.10 2.74 18.30
C GLU A 124 -0.48 3.46 17.07
N ALA A 125 0.14 3.31 15.90
CA ALA A 125 -0.20 4.05 14.69
C ALA A 125 -1.47 3.53 14.01
N LEU A 126 -1.67 2.20 13.93
CA LEU A 126 -2.81 1.61 13.21
C LEU A 126 -4.17 1.98 13.83
N PRO A 127 -4.39 1.88 15.16
CA PRO A 127 -5.66 2.30 15.76
C PRO A 127 -5.93 3.79 15.55
N ARG A 128 -4.88 4.62 15.58
CA ARG A 128 -5.01 6.06 15.34
C ARG A 128 -5.37 6.35 13.88
N LEU A 129 -4.76 5.63 12.94
CA LEU A 129 -5.06 5.76 11.51
C LEU A 129 -6.51 5.35 11.23
N ILE A 130 -7.00 4.25 11.80
CA ILE A 130 -8.41 3.83 11.68
C ILE A 130 -9.35 4.95 12.13
N LEU A 131 -9.08 5.53 13.31
CA LEU A 131 -9.89 6.64 13.82
C LEU A 131 -9.89 7.84 12.86
N ASN A 132 -8.72 8.19 12.30
CA ASN A 132 -8.60 9.34 11.40
C ASN A 132 -9.23 9.08 10.04
N VAL A 133 -9.05 7.90 9.44
CA VAL A 133 -9.74 7.52 8.20
C VAL A 133 -11.24 7.64 8.39
N ASN A 134 -11.75 7.18 9.53
CA ASN A 134 -13.17 7.28 9.81
C ASN A 134 -13.67 8.73 9.94
N LYS A 135 -12.86 9.63 10.48
CA LYS A 135 -13.16 11.07 10.49
C LYS A 135 -13.13 11.65 9.07
N LEU A 136 -12.07 11.34 8.31
CA LEU A 136 -11.85 11.82 6.94
C LEU A 136 -13.03 11.49 6.02
N LEU A 137 -13.57 10.27 6.14
CA LEU A 137 -14.74 9.85 5.37
C LEU A 137 -16.02 10.64 5.68
N MET A 138 -16.14 11.26 6.86
CA MET A 138 -17.31 12.07 7.21
C MET A 138 -17.23 13.52 6.75
N HIS A 139 -16.11 13.97 6.18
CA HIS A 139 -16.01 15.32 5.65
C HIS A 139 -16.89 15.50 4.41
N THR A 140 -17.30 16.75 4.16
CA THR A 140 -18.05 17.14 2.96
C THR A 140 -17.14 17.52 1.79
N GLU A 141 -15.86 17.76 2.06
CA GLU A 141 -14.85 18.16 1.09
C GLU A 141 -14.26 16.95 0.37
N GLU A 142 -13.84 17.15 -0.89
CA GLU A 142 -13.34 16.07 -1.74
C GLU A 142 -12.01 15.49 -1.25
N TRP A 143 -11.02 16.33 -0.96
CA TRP A 143 -9.66 15.87 -0.60
C TRP A 143 -9.60 15.01 0.66
N PRO A 144 -10.25 15.37 1.80
CA PRO A 144 -10.29 14.49 2.97
C PRO A 144 -10.94 13.14 2.66
N VAL A 145 -12.06 13.13 1.93
CA VAL A 145 -12.78 11.90 1.56
C VAL A 145 -11.93 11.03 0.64
N GLU A 146 -11.26 11.63 -0.35
CA GLU A 146 -10.35 10.91 -1.25
C GLU A 146 -9.21 10.24 -0.48
N LEU A 147 -8.58 10.97 0.44
CA LEU A 147 -7.53 10.42 1.30
C LEU A 147 -8.06 9.27 2.16
N GLY A 148 -9.22 9.45 2.81
CA GLY A 148 -9.87 8.43 3.62
C GLY A 148 -10.14 7.16 2.84
N CYS A 149 -10.72 7.26 1.63
CA CYS A 149 -10.99 6.13 0.76
C CYS A 149 -9.70 5.45 0.27
N SER A 150 -8.70 6.24 -0.13
CA SER A 150 -7.40 5.75 -0.59
C SER A 150 -6.70 4.94 0.50
N LEU A 151 -6.68 5.42 1.74
CA LEU A 151 -6.07 4.73 2.87
C LEU A 151 -6.85 3.48 3.28
N ALA A 152 -8.18 3.55 3.31
CA ALA A 152 -9.04 2.41 3.60
C ALA A 152 -8.81 1.25 2.62
N ILE A 153 -8.62 1.55 1.33
CA ILE A 153 -8.38 0.52 0.32
C ILE A 153 -6.92 0.05 0.30
N ARG A 154 -5.94 0.94 0.48
CA ARG A 154 -4.51 0.55 0.47
C ARG A 154 -4.14 -0.37 1.64
N LEU A 155 -4.80 -0.22 2.79
CA LEU A 155 -4.57 -1.01 4.00
C LEU A 155 -5.85 -1.76 4.36
N ALA A 156 -5.93 -3.04 3.99
CA ALA A 156 -7.13 -3.87 4.20
C ALA A 156 -7.62 -3.84 5.66
N GLU A 157 -6.72 -3.91 6.65
CA GLU A 157 -7.08 -3.81 8.07
C GLU A 157 -7.75 -2.49 8.46
N VAL A 158 -7.39 -1.39 7.80
CA VAL A 158 -8.07 -0.10 7.99
C VAL A 158 -9.43 -0.14 7.31
N GLY A 159 -9.49 -0.66 6.08
CA GLY A 159 -10.72 -0.87 5.33
C GLY A 159 -11.77 -1.71 6.08
N GLU A 160 -11.35 -2.79 6.73
CA GLU A 160 -12.22 -3.65 7.54
C GLU A 160 -12.82 -2.94 8.76
N LYS A 161 -12.17 -1.88 9.23
CA LYS A 161 -12.59 -1.10 10.41
C LYS A 161 -13.28 0.22 10.05
N VAL A 162 -13.67 0.38 8.78
CA VAL A 162 -14.58 1.45 8.36
C VAL A 162 -15.97 1.21 8.95
N TYR A 163 -16.49 2.19 9.69
CA TYR A 163 -17.83 2.15 10.28
C TYR A 163 -18.92 2.20 9.20
N GLU A 164 -20.10 1.67 9.51
CA GLU A 164 -21.19 1.48 8.54
C GLU A 164 -21.50 2.73 7.69
N PRO A 165 -21.72 3.94 8.27
CA PRO A 165 -21.97 5.11 7.43
C PRO A 165 -20.83 5.55 6.50
N GLY A 166 -19.58 5.15 6.74
CA GLY A 166 -18.46 5.41 5.83
C GLY A 166 -18.41 4.46 4.63
N ARG A 167 -19.02 3.28 4.73
CA ARG A 167 -18.95 2.23 3.68
C ARG A 167 -19.57 2.66 2.35
N PRO A 168 -20.77 3.27 2.29
CA PRO A 168 -21.34 3.75 1.03
C PRO A 168 -20.45 4.77 0.31
N ILE A 169 -19.70 5.58 1.05
CA ILE A 169 -18.79 6.59 0.50
C ILE A 169 -17.63 5.90 -0.21
N VAL A 170 -17.01 4.91 0.44
CA VAL A 170 -15.91 4.12 -0.15
C VAL A 170 -16.40 3.30 -1.35
N ARG A 171 -17.60 2.71 -1.31
CA ARG A 171 -18.20 2.01 -2.46
C ARG A 171 -18.35 2.94 -3.66
N LYS A 172 -18.96 4.11 -3.44
CA LYS A 172 -19.13 5.11 -4.49
C LYS A 172 -17.79 5.56 -5.06
N TRP A 173 -16.78 5.75 -4.19
CA TRP A 173 -15.44 6.13 -4.59
C TRP A 173 -14.71 5.03 -5.38
N LEU A 174 -14.94 3.75 -5.07
CA LEU A 174 -14.37 2.61 -5.79
C LEU A 174 -14.84 2.55 -7.25
N VAL A 175 -16.14 2.78 -7.47
CA VAL A 175 -16.78 2.69 -8.79
C VAL A 175 -16.54 3.94 -9.66
N ALA A 176 -16.12 5.05 -9.05
CA ALA A 176 -15.89 6.30 -9.76
C ALA A 176 -14.84 6.15 -10.91
N PRO A 177 -15.12 6.68 -12.11
CA PRO A 177 -14.33 6.42 -13.32
C PRO A 177 -12.94 7.10 -13.37
N SER A 178 -12.56 7.88 -12.36
CA SER A 178 -11.48 8.88 -12.45
C SER A 178 -10.05 8.39 -12.15
N LYS A 179 -9.73 7.08 -12.28
CA LYS A 179 -8.47 6.54 -11.72
C LYS A 179 -7.44 5.97 -12.70
N GLY A 180 -7.72 5.93 -14.00
CA GLY A 180 -6.78 5.47 -15.04
C GLY A 180 -6.03 4.19 -14.66
N ALA A 181 -4.73 4.10 -15.00
CA ALA A 181 -3.86 2.95 -14.71
C ALA A 181 -3.83 2.49 -13.23
N LYS A 182 -4.17 3.36 -12.27
CA LYS A 182 -4.23 3.00 -10.84
C LYS A 182 -5.54 2.29 -10.46
N ARG A 183 -6.54 2.26 -11.34
CA ARG A 183 -7.87 1.68 -11.07
C ARG A 183 -7.77 0.20 -10.79
N ALA A 184 -7.05 -0.56 -11.60
CA ALA A 184 -6.82 -1.99 -11.39
C ALA A 184 -6.23 -2.26 -9.99
N ARG A 185 -5.18 -1.52 -9.59
CA ARG A 185 -4.55 -1.68 -8.27
C ARG A 185 -5.50 -1.36 -7.12
N VAL A 186 -6.35 -0.33 -7.26
CA VAL A 186 -7.37 0.01 -6.26
C VAL A 186 -8.40 -1.11 -6.12
N VAL A 187 -8.92 -1.61 -7.24
CA VAL A 187 -9.90 -2.71 -7.24
C VAL A 187 -9.30 -4.00 -6.68
N GLN A 188 -8.07 -4.32 -7.09
CA GLN A 188 -7.31 -5.45 -6.58
C GLN A 188 -7.16 -5.41 -5.06
N LYS A 189 -6.80 -4.25 -4.49
CA LYS A 189 -6.70 -4.07 -3.03
C LYS A 189 -8.06 -4.16 -2.34
N ALA A 190 -9.13 -3.68 -2.98
CA ALA A 190 -10.49 -3.74 -2.45
C ALA A 190 -11.02 -5.18 -2.32
N LEU A 191 -10.55 -6.13 -3.13
CA LEU A 191 -10.91 -7.56 -3.00
C LEU A 191 -10.51 -8.18 -1.65
N PHE A 192 -9.50 -7.60 -0.97
CA PHE A 192 -9.05 -8.06 0.35
C PHE A 192 -9.88 -7.48 1.50
N ILE A 193 -10.94 -6.71 1.22
CA ILE A 193 -11.84 -6.13 2.21
C ILE A 193 -13.20 -6.82 2.10
N GLY A 194 -13.56 -7.61 3.10
CA GLY A 194 -14.70 -8.52 3.08
C GLY A 194 -16.03 -7.86 2.75
N TRP A 195 -16.34 -6.69 3.32
CA TRP A 195 -17.60 -5.98 3.07
C TRP A 195 -17.64 -5.22 1.73
N LEU A 196 -16.49 -5.08 1.05
CA LEU A 196 -16.33 -4.37 -0.23
C LEU A 196 -16.07 -5.34 -1.39
N ARG A 197 -15.91 -6.63 -1.11
CA ARG A 197 -15.53 -7.65 -2.10
C ARG A 197 -16.50 -7.73 -3.26
N ASP A 198 -17.80 -7.82 -3.01
CA ASP A 198 -18.82 -7.92 -4.06
C ASP A 198 -18.80 -6.68 -4.99
N ASP A 199 -18.65 -5.48 -4.41
CA ASP A 199 -18.52 -4.23 -5.17
C ASP A 199 -17.22 -4.21 -5.99
N ALA A 200 -16.13 -4.77 -5.44
CA ALA A 200 -14.85 -4.89 -6.13
C ALA A 200 -14.93 -5.90 -7.29
N GLU A 201 -15.57 -7.05 -7.11
CA GLU A 201 -15.82 -8.03 -8.17
C GLU A 201 -16.67 -7.43 -9.31
N ALA A 202 -17.71 -6.68 -8.96
CA ALA A 202 -18.49 -5.93 -9.95
C ALA A 202 -17.65 -4.86 -10.68
N ALA A 203 -16.74 -4.18 -9.96
CA ALA A 203 -15.85 -3.18 -10.54
C ALA A 203 -14.80 -3.80 -11.48
N ILE A 204 -14.35 -5.05 -11.25
CA ILE A 204 -13.43 -5.77 -12.13
C ILE A 204 -14.01 -5.93 -13.52
N LEU A 205 -15.32 -6.21 -13.63
CA LEU A 205 -16.01 -6.38 -14.92
C LEU A 205 -16.05 -5.09 -15.76
N GLN A 206 -15.80 -3.95 -15.13
CA GLN A 206 -15.77 -2.64 -15.79
C GLN A 206 -14.34 -2.18 -16.15
N LEU A 207 -13.32 -2.97 -15.82
CA LEU A 207 -11.93 -2.66 -16.15
C LEU A 207 -11.68 -2.84 -17.65
N LYS A 208 -10.96 -1.89 -18.22
CA LYS A 208 -10.49 -1.93 -19.61
C LYS A 208 -9.04 -2.36 -19.67
N ALA A 209 -8.57 -2.73 -20.87
CA ALA A 209 -7.18 -3.14 -21.07
C ALA A 209 -6.16 -2.08 -20.63
N GLU A 210 -6.53 -0.80 -20.72
CA GLU A 210 -5.72 0.34 -20.26
C GLU A 210 -5.51 0.37 -18.74
N ASP A 211 -6.46 -0.19 -17.98
CA ASP A 211 -6.39 -0.26 -16.52
C ASP A 211 -5.41 -1.37 -16.08
N PHE A 212 -5.23 -2.41 -16.90
CA PHE A 212 -4.25 -3.47 -16.64
C PHE A 212 -2.87 -3.07 -17.16
N GLY A 213 -1.80 -3.33 -16.39
CA GLY A 213 -0.43 -3.08 -16.85
C GLY A 213 0.62 -2.82 -15.79
N ASP A 214 0.21 -2.33 -14.62
CA ASP A 214 1.12 -2.12 -13.49
C ASP A 214 1.52 -3.45 -12.83
N VAL A 215 2.72 -3.49 -12.26
CA VAL A 215 3.23 -4.63 -11.49
C VAL A 215 2.33 -4.84 -10.29
N ILE A 216 1.62 -5.96 -10.30
CA ILE A 216 0.79 -6.42 -9.19
C ILE A 216 1.55 -7.59 -8.56
N ASP A 217 2.08 -7.40 -7.35
CA ASP A 217 2.89 -8.42 -6.66
C ASP A 217 2.11 -9.72 -6.37
N GLN A 218 0.77 -9.64 -6.31
CA GLN A 218 -0.13 -10.78 -6.08
C GLN A 218 -1.46 -10.56 -6.80
N ILE A 219 -1.72 -11.30 -7.87
CA ILE A 219 -2.96 -11.16 -8.65
C ILE A 219 -4.04 -12.07 -8.06
N PRO A 220 -5.18 -11.51 -7.61
CA PRO A 220 -6.32 -12.34 -7.18
C PRO A 220 -6.91 -13.13 -8.36
N PRO A 221 -7.40 -14.36 -8.14
CA PRO A 221 -7.96 -15.21 -9.20
C PRO A 221 -9.05 -14.51 -10.03
N GLU A 222 -9.92 -13.73 -9.39
CA GLU A 222 -11.01 -12.99 -10.04
C GLU A 222 -10.48 -11.99 -11.08
N MET A 223 -9.34 -11.37 -10.77
CA MET A 223 -8.68 -10.42 -11.65
C MET A 223 -7.96 -11.12 -12.80
N ALA A 224 -7.34 -12.28 -12.55
CA ALA A 224 -6.77 -13.12 -13.59
C ALA A 224 -7.87 -13.59 -14.56
N THR A 225 -8.99 -14.09 -14.07
CA THR A 225 -10.13 -14.50 -14.91
C THR A 225 -10.69 -13.35 -15.76
N ALA A 226 -10.78 -12.14 -15.22
CA ALA A 226 -11.21 -10.98 -15.99
C ALA A 226 -10.20 -10.60 -17.09
N ALA A 227 -8.91 -10.66 -16.78
CA ALA A 227 -7.85 -10.44 -17.76
C ALA A 227 -7.89 -11.50 -18.88
N ALA A 228 -8.11 -12.78 -18.55
CA ALA A 228 -8.24 -13.86 -19.53
C ALA A 228 -9.43 -13.63 -20.47
N LYS A 229 -10.60 -13.26 -19.92
CA LYS A 229 -11.78 -12.88 -20.72
C LYS A 229 -11.47 -11.74 -21.68
N LEU A 230 -10.82 -10.68 -21.18
CA LEU A 230 -10.46 -9.54 -22.01
C LEU A 230 -9.47 -9.93 -23.11
N TYR A 231 -8.45 -10.72 -22.78
CA TYR A 231 -7.48 -11.20 -23.75
C TYR A 231 -8.11 -12.06 -24.85
N SER A 232 -8.99 -13.00 -24.47
CA SER A 232 -9.72 -13.86 -25.40
C SER A 232 -10.65 -13.10 -26.35
N SER A 233 -11.05 -11.88 -25.98
CA SER A 233 -11.96 -11.03 -26.74
C SER A 233 -11.29 -10.14 -27.80
N ALA A 234 -9.96 -10.19 -27.93
CA ALA A 234 -9.20 -9.39 -28.89
C ALA A 234 -9.62 -9.69 -30.34
N LYS A 235 -10.01 -8.66 -31.09
CA LYS A 235 -10.55 -8.80 -32.45
C LYS A 235 -9.55 -8.48 -33.55
N THR A 236 -8.39 -7.92 -33.19
CA THR A 236 -7.34 -7.54 -34.14
C THR A 236 -5.97 -7.94 -33.61
N TRP A 237 -4.99 -8.09 -34.50
CA TRP A 237 -3.59 -8.35 -34.11
C TRP A 237 -3.02 -7.26 -33.21
N ASP A 238 -3.37 -5.99 -33.43
CA ASP A 238 -2.90 -4.86 -32.62
C ASP A 238 -3.45 -4.92 -31.20
N GLU A 239 -4.74 -5.24 -31.04
CA GLU A 239 -5.35 -5.46 -29.72
C GLU A 239 -4.71 -6.64 -28.99
N ALA A 240 -4.51 -7.76 -29.69
CA ALA A 240 -3.87 -8.95 -29.13
C ALA A 240 -2.44 -8.64 -28.64
N ASN A 241 -1.63 -7.94 -29.43
CA ASN A 241 -0.27 -7.54 -29.07
C ASN A 241 -0.27 -6.55 -27.88
N ASN A 242 -1.19 -5.58 -27.89
CA ASN A 242 -1.34 -4.61 -26.81
C ASN A 242 -1.74 -5.30 -25.49
N TYR A 243 -2.71 -6.22 -25.52
CA TYR A 243 -3.17 -6.93 -24.32
C TYR A 243 -2.10 -7.88 -23.78
N ALA A 244 -1.38 -8.57 -24.66
CA ALA A 244 -0.29 -9.47 -24.28
C ALA A 244 0.82 -8.73 -23.54
N SER A 245 1.35 -7.66 -24.13
CA SER A 245 2.44 -6.85 -23.55
C SER A 245 2.03 -6.12 -22.27
N ARG A 246 0.77 -5.66 -22.19
CA ARG A 246 0.25 -4.99 -20.99
C ARG A 246 0.11 -5.96 -19.83
N PHE A 247 -0.60 -7.07 -20.01
CA PHE A 247 -0.99 -7.90 -18.88
C PHE A 247 -0.91 -9.41 -19.14
N ALA A 248 -1.24 -9.95 -20.32
CA ALA A 248 -1.39 -11.41 -20.45
C ALA A 248 -0.07 -12.16 -20.19
N ILE A 249 1.05 -11.66 -20.73
CA ILE A 249 2.39 -12.23 -20.50
C ILE A 249 2.76 -12.13 -19.02
N LYS A 250 2.58 -10.95 -18.43
CA LYS A 250 2.87 -10.72 -17.01
C LYS A 250 2.03 -11.65 -16.14
N TYR A 251 0.77 -11.90 -16.49
CA TYR A 251 -0.18 -12.63 -15.67
C TYR A 251 -0.12 -14.16 -15.87
N ALA A 252 0.77 -14.65 -16.75
CA ALA A 252 0.87 -16.05 -17.15
C ALA A 252 0.95 -17.04 -15.98
N SER A 253 1.72 -16.72 -14.94
CA SER A 253 1.86 -17.56 -13.74
C SER A 253 0.59 -17.61 -12.89
N TRP A 254 -0.31 -16.62 -13.02
CA TRP A 254 -1.54 -16.49 -12.22
C TRP A 254 -2.81 -17.03 -12.90
N PHE A 255 -2.79 -17.31 -14.21
CA PHE A 255 -3.93 -17.95 -14.87
C PHE A 255 -4.14 -19.38 -14.36
N SER A 256 -5.40 -19.70 -14.07
CA SER A 256 -5.86 -21.06 -13.77
C SER A 256 -6.07 -21.87 -15.05
N GLU A 257 -6.18 -23.19 -14.95
CA GLU A 257 -6.50 -24.05 -16.10
C GLU A 257 -7.79 -23.63 -16.80
N ARG A 258 -8.81 -23.21 -16.04
CA ARG A 258 -10.08 -22.70 -16.59
C ARG A 258 -9.90 -21.42 -17.39
N ASP A 259 -9.00 -20.54 -16.96
CA ASP A 259 -8.73 -19.28 -17.68
C ASP A 259 -8.01 -19.57 -19.00
N LEU A 260 -7.09 -20.53 -19.00
CA LEU A 260 -6.38 -20.98 -20.19
C LEU A 260 -7.30 -21.71 -21.17
N ASP A 261 -8.16 -22.59 -20.67
CA ASP A 261 -9.19 -23.28 -21.44
C ASP A 261 -10.11 -22.29 -22.17
N LEU A 262 -10.55 -21.22 -21.49
CA LEU A 262 -11.33 -20.15 -22.10
C LEU A 262 -10.57 -19.49 -23.27
N ILE A 263 -9.31 -19.12 -23.08
CA ILE A 263 -8.50 -18.47 -24.11
C ILE A 263 -8.35 -19.40 -25.31
N PHE A 264 -7.99 -20.66 -25.09
CA PHE A 264 -7.76 -21.63 -26.16
C PHE A 264 -9.05 -22.04 -26.87
N ALA A 265 -10.18 -22.13 -26.18
CA ALA A 265 -11.48 -22.38 -26.79
C ALA A 265 -11.89 -21.26 -27.77
N GLU A 266 -11.66 -20.00 -27.41
CA GLU A 266 -11.93 -18.85 -28.30
C GLU A 266 -11.00 -18.84 -29.51
N VAL A 267 -9.74 -19.24 -29.32
CA VAL A 267 -8.75 -19.40 -30.40
C VAL A 267 -9.18 -20.51 -31.37
N ALA A 268 -9.51 -21.70 -30.86
CA ALA A 268 -9.91 -22.85 -31.66
C ALA A 268 -11.20 -22.57 -32.44
N ALA A 269 -12.10 -21.76 -31.89
CA ALA A 269 -13.31 -21.32 -32.56
C ALA A 269 -13.08 -20.26 -33.66
N GLY A 270 -11.87 -19.74 -33.82
CA GLY A 270 -11.55 -18.71 -34.82
C GLY A 270 -12.27 -17.38 -34.58
N ARG A 271 -12.65 -17.09 -33.32
CA ARG A 271 -13.41 -15.87 -32.96
C ARG A 271 -12.52 -14.69 -32.57
N ASN A 272 -11.21 -14.91 -32.52
CA ASN A 272 -10.21 -13.90 -32.19
C ASN A 272 -9.00 -14.01 -33.13
N ASP A 273 -8.22 -12.94 -33.13
CA ASP A 273 -7.02 -12.79 -33.97
C ASP A 273 -5.74 -13.16 -33.19
N LEU A 274 -5.86 -13.86 -32.05
CA LEU A 274 -4.71 -14.19 -31.21
C LEU A 274 -3.62 -14.99 -31.96
N PRO A 275 -3.92 -16.06 -32.73
CA PRO A 275 -2.89 -16.92 -33.34
C PRO A 275 -1.91 -16.20 -34.27
N GLY A 276 -2.38 -15.16 -34.97
CA GLY A 276 -1.57 -14.36 -35.89
C GLY A 276 -0.70 -13.29 -35.20
N SER A 277 -0.98 -12.99 -33.93
CA SER A 277 -0.30 -11.96 -33.15
C SER A 277 1.04 -12.46 -32.61
N HIS A 278 2.03 -11.57 -32.55
CA HIS A 278 3.34 -11.90 -31.95
C HIS A 278 3.21 -12.01 -30.42
N GLY A 279 2.32 -11.20 -29.81
CA GLY A 279 2.01 -11.23 -28.39
C GLY A 279 1.43 -12.56 -27.91
N TYR A 280 0.66 -13.27 -28.73
CA TYR A 280 0.18 -14.62 -28.38
C TYR A 280 1.31 -15.64 -28.34
N ARG A 281 2.28 -15.54 -29.25
CA ARG A 281 3.47 -16.41 -29.22
C ARG A 281 4.31 -16.18 -27.96
N GLU A 282 4.54 -14.91 -27.62
CA GLU A 282 5.24 -14.54 -26.39
C GLU A 282 4.48 -14.99 -25.13
N PHE A 283 3.15 -14.91 -25.15
CA PHE A 283 2.31 -15.42 -24.07
C PHE A 283 2.45 -16.94 -23.88
N LEU A 284 2.42 -17.71 -24.97
CA LEU A 284 2.65 -19.17 -24.90
C LEU A 284 4.06 -19.51 -24.42
N ALA A 285 5.08 -18.75 -24.88
CA ALA A 285 6.44 -18.90 -24.38
C ALA A 285 6.53 -18.61 -22.86
N ALA A 286 5.82 -17.59 -22.38
CA ALA A 286 5.76 -17.26 -20.95
C ALA A 286 5.04 -18.34 -20.12
N LEU A 287 4.01 -19.00 -20.66
CA LEU A 287 3.37 -20.17 -20.03
C LEU A 287 4.30 -21.39 -20.00
N ALA A 288 5.11 -21.59 -21.03
CA ALA A 288 6.06 -22.69 -21.13
C ALA A 288 7.34 -22.51 -20.32
N ALA A 289 7.64 -21.28 -19.92
CA ALA A 289 8.71 -20.96 -18.99
C ALA A 289 8.31 -21.20 -17.51
N GLN A 290 7.06 -21.62 -17.24
CA GLN A 290 6.59 -21.97 -15.90
C GLN A 290 7.07 -23.38 -15.49
N ASP A 291 6.80 -23.76 -14.24
CA ASP A 291 7.18 -25.07 -13.73
C ASP A 291 6.60 -26.23 -14.56
N GLU A 292 7.30 -27.37 -14.54
CA GLU A 292 7.04 -28.54 -15.40
C GLU A 292 5.59 -29.05 -15.32
N SER A 293 4.98 -29.02 -14.12
CA SER A 293 3.58 -29.40 -13.93
C SER A 293 2.60 -28.46 -14.66
N LYS A 294 2.86 -27.15 -14.67
CA LYS A 294 1.99 -26.18 -15.34
C LYS A 294 2.18 -26.25 -16.86
N CYS A 295 3.41 -26.49 -17.31
CA CYS A 295 3.70 -26.77 -18.72
C CYS A 295 2.96 -28.00 -19.25
N ALA A 296 2.94 -29.10 -18.48
CA ALA A 296 2.21 -30.31 -18.86
C ALA A 296 0.69 -30.05 -18.99
N GLY A 297 0.10 -29.31 -18.05
CA GLY A 297 -1.31 -28.91 -18.12
C GLY A 297 -1.62 -28.02 -19.32
N VAL A 298 -0.75 -27.06 -19.63
CA VAL A 298 -0.89 -26.19 -20.82
C VAL A 298 -0.82 -27.02 -22.11
N ALA A 299 0.12 -27.97 -22.22
CA ALA A 299 0.25 -28.82 -23.39
C ALA A 299 -0.99 -29.71 -23.60
N ALA A 300 -1.51 -30.32 -22.54
CA ALA A 300 -2.73 -31.13 -22.60
C ALA A 300 -3.96 -30.29 -23.02
N LEU A 301 -4.07 -29.04 -22.54
CA LEU A 301 -5.14 -28.14 -22.95
C LEU A 301 -5.02 -27.76 -24.43
N LEU A 302 -3.82 -27.45 -24.93
CA LEU A 302 -3.61 -27.14 -26.35
C LEU A 302 -3.95 -28.33 -27.25
N GLU A 303 -3.61 -29.55 -26.84
CA GLU A 303 -3.99 -30.79 -27.53
C GLU A 303 -5.52 -30.95 -27.58
N SER A 304 -6.21 -30.74 -26.44
CA SER A 304 -7.67 -30.86 -26.35
C SER A 304 -8.43 -29.91 -27.27
N HIS A 305 -7.82 -28.78 -27.64
CA HIS A 305 -8.37 -27.77 -28.56
C HIS A 305 -7.82 -27.87 -29.98
N GLY A 306 -6.99 -28.87 -30.29
CA GLY A 306 -6.42 -29.07 -31.63
C GLY A 306 -5.38 -28.02 -32.04
N LEU A 307 -4.68 -27.43 -31.07
CA LEU A 307 -3.71 -26.34 -31.26
C LEU A 307 -2.24 -26.81 -31.22
N GLU A 308 -2.00 -28.09 -31.47
CA GLU A 308 -0.69 -28.77 -31.37
C GLU A 308 0.43 -28.15 -32.24
N GLY A 309 0.07 -27.44 -33.31
CA GLY A 309 1.01 -26.78 -34.23
C GLY A 309 1.49 -25.39 -33.80
N VAL A 310 0.98 -24.85 -32.69
CA VAL A 310 1.42 -23.54 -32.18
C VAL A 310 2.73 -23.73 -31.43
N ASN A 311 3.85 -23.55 -32.12
CA ASN A 311 5.17 -23.91 -31.65
C ASN A 311 5.56 -23.15 -30.36
N ILE A 312 5.45 -23.85 -29.22
CA ILE A 312 5.78 -23.36 -27.87
C ILE A 312 7.31 -23.17 -27.70
N LYS A 313 8.11 -23.76 -28.59
CA LYS A 313 9.58 -23.73 -28.56
C LYS A 313 10.13 -23.21 -29.88
N GLN A 314 10.21 -21.89 -30.04
CA GLN A 314 11.21 -21.31 -30.95
C GLN A 314 12.19 -20.48 -30.13
N GLU A 315 13.47 -20.67 -30.47
CA GLU A 315 14.69 -20.20 -29.81
C GLU A 315 14.65 -18.72 -29.42
N PRO A 316 15.37 -18.32 -28.34
CA PRO A 316 15.55 -16.92 -28.03
C PRO A 316 16.16 -16.21 -29.25
N ILE A 317 15.54 -15.13 -29.68
CA ILE A 317 16.12 -14.24 -30.69
C ILE A 317 17.41 -13.67 -30.11
N GLU A 318 18.53 -14.31 -30.46
CA GLU A 318 19.90 -13.81 -30.29
C GLU A 318 20.09 -12.57 -31.16
N ASN A 319 19.47 -11.45 -30.80
CA ASN A 319 19.75 -10.14 -31.40
C ASN A 319 19.57 -9.02 -30.36
N ALA A 320 20.34 -9.09 -29.28
CA ALA A 320 20.53 -7.94 -28.36
C ALA A 320 21.92 -7.93 -27.69
N ARG A 321 22.95 -8.51 -28.34
CA ARG A 321 24.34 -8.46 -27.85
C ARG A 321 25.35 -7.89 -28.87
N SER A 322 24.89 -7.15 -29.89
CA SER A 322 25.77 -6.48 -30.87
C SER A 322 25.47 -4.99 -31.06
N ALA A 323 25.02 -4.29 -30.02
CA ALA A 323 24.81 -2.83 -30.07
C ALA A 323 25.37 -2.09 -28.84
N LEU A 324 26.45 -2.62 -28.25
CA LEU A 324 27.29 -1.91 -27.29
C LEU A 324 28.77 -2.26 -27.57
N THR A 325 29.27 -1.72 -28.66
CA THR A 325 30.64 -1.25 -28.84
C THR A 325 30.56 0.15 -29.40
#